data_AF-A0A645G4X8-F1
#
_entry.id   AF-A0A645G4X8-F1
#
_cell.length_a   1.000
_cell.length_b   1.000
_cell.length_c   1.000
_cell.angle_alpha   90.00
_cell.angle_beta   90.00
_cell.angle_gamma   90.00
#
_symmetry.space_group_name_H-M   'P 1'
#
loop_
_entity.id
_entity.type
_entity.pdbx_description
1 polymer ?
#
loop_
_entity_poly.entity_id
_entity_poly.type
_entity_poly.pdbx_seq_one_letter_code
_entity_poly.pdbx_strand_id
1 'polypeptide(L)' 'MPTCEVGLIAGHYGAQHGYNIFVKGDNDGVLIPEMTKLGIEKDVVFVKSSHVGLLFDKKVVKHVLLFLRKGKFS' A
#
# COMPACT_ATOMS: atom_id res chain seq x y z
N MET A 1 3.92 13.73 12.94
CA MET A 1 3.97 12.27 12.80
C MET A 1 2.95 11.65 13.76
N PRO A 2 2.11 10.70 13.33
CA PRO A 2 1.20 9.99 14.23
C PRO A 2 1.96 9.38 15.43
N THR A 3 1.34 9.38 16.61
CA THR A 3 1.92 8.79 17.84
C THR A 3 1.34 7.41 18.16
N CYS A 4 0.60 6.82 17.23
CA CYS A 4 -0.04 5.51 17.35
C CYS A 4 0.61 4.51 16.39
N GLU A 5 0.19 3.25 16.48
CA GLU A 5 0.60 2.23 15.51
C GLU A 5 0.08 2.59 14.11
N VAL A 6 0.99 2.61 13.14
CA VAL A 6 0.69 2.89 11.73
C VAL A 6 0.97 1.65 10.91
N GLY A 7 0.01 1.25 10.08
CA GLY A 7 0.20 0.24 9.03
C GLY A 7 0.05 0.90 7.67
N LEU A 8 0.92 0.55 6.73
CA LEU A 8 0.85 1.04 5.35
C LEU A 8 0.42 -0.07 4.40
N ILE A 9 -0.67 0.18 3.67
CA ILE A 9 -1.11 -0.64 2.55
C ILE A 9 -0.93 0.22 1.30
N ALA A 10 -0.01 -0.17 0.41
CA ALA A 10 0.27 0.57 -0.81
C ALA A 10 -0.06 -0.25 -2.06
N GLY A 11 -0.61 0.40 -3.06
CA GLY A 11 -0.84 -0.20 -4.38
C GLY A 11 0.46 -0.25 -5.16
N HIS A 12 0.63 -1.27 -5.97
CA HIS A 12 1.72 -1.35 -6.94
C HIS A 12 1.34 -2.28 -8.09
N TYR A 13 2.14 -2.36 -9.15
CA TYR A 13 1.97 -3.32 -10.22
C TYR A 13 2.88 -4.55 -10.05
N GLY A 14 4.05 -4.39 -9.44
CA GLY A 14 5.02 -5.46 -9.19
C GLY A 14 5.90 -5.77 -10.39
N ALA A 15 6.23 -4.77 -11.22
CA ALA A 15 7.16 -4.89 -12.33
C ALA A 15 8.00 -3.61 -12.50
N GLN A 16 8.84 -3.57 -13.53
CA GLN A 16 9.68 -2.40 -13.83
C GLN A 16 8.86 -1.13 -14.12
N HIS A 17 7.64 -1.28 -14.64
CA HIS A 17 6.68 -0.19 -14.86
C HIS A 17 5.38 -0.51 -14.12
N GLY A 18 4.75 0.54 -13.60
CA GLY A 18 3.46 0.48 -12.92
C GLY A 18 2.24 0.62 -13.84
N TYR A 19 1.10 0.96 -13.26
CA TYR A 19 -0.14 1.21 -14.01
C TYR A 19 -0.06 2.48 -14.88
N ASN A 20 0.79 3.45 -14.52
CA ASN A 20 1.07 4.63 -15.33
C ASN A 20 2.50 4.56 -15.88
N ILE A 21 2.62 4.38 -17.20
CA ILE A 21 3.91 4.27 -17.90
C ILE A 21 4.71 5.57 -17.98
N PHE A 22 4.08 6.73 -17.73
CA PHE A 22 4.78 8.02 -17.69
C PHE A 22 5.46 8.27 -16.34
N VAL A 23 5.11 7.48 -15.31
CA VAL A 23 5.79 7.49 -14.03
C VAL A 23 6.93 6.48 -14.07
N LYS A 24 8.15 6.92 -13.77
CA LYS A 24 9.34 6.08 -13.80
C LYS A 24 9.30 5.08 -12.64
N GLY A 25 9.17 3.79 -12.96
CA GLY A 25 9.19 2.69 -11.99
C GLY A 25 7.82 2.09 -11.70
N ASP A 26 7.79 1.19 -10.72
CA ASP A 26 6.55 0.61 -10.21
C ASP A 26 5.68 1.69 -9.56
N ASN A 27 4.38 1.66 -9.82
CA ASN A 27 3.41 2.64 -9.34
C ASN A 27 1.99 2.11 -9.42
N ASP A 28 1.10 2.69 -8.62
CA ASP A 28 -0.33 2.36 -8.58
C ASP A 28 -1.16 3.15 -9.62
N GLY A 29 -0.51 3.89 -10.50
CA GLY A 29 -1.13 4.77 -11.49
C GLY A 29 -1.11 6.25 -11.09
N VAL A 30 -0.89 6.55 -9.80
CA VAL A 30 -0.81 7.92 -9.28
C VAL A 30 0.51 8.14 -8.54
N LEU A 31 0.92 7.21 -7.68
CA LEU A 31 2.07 7.34 -6.80
C LEU A 31 3.02 6.14 -6.90
N ILE A 32 4.29 6.41 -6.63
CA ILE A 32 5.31 5.38 -6.42
C ILE A 32 5.18 4.90 -4.95
N PRO A 33 5.11 3.58 -4.67
CA PRO A 33 4.82 3.06 -3.34
C PRO A 33 5.78 3.57 -2.26
N GLU A 34 7.06 3.71 -2.59
CA GLU A 34 8.10 4.19 -1.68
C GLU A 34 7.83 5.61 -1.16
N MET A 35 7.17 6.46 -1.95
CA MET A 35 6.84 7.85 -1.56
C MET A 35 5.74 7.91 -0.49
N THR A 36 5.02 6.81 -0.26
CA THR A 36 3.94 6.73 0.73
C THR A 36 4.43 6.38 2.14
N LYS A 37 5.71 6.03 2.28
CA LYS A 37 6.31 5.69 3.58
C LYS A 37 6.52 6.95 4.43
N LEU A 38 6.01 6.89 5.65
CA LEU A 38 6.21 7.84 6.74
C LEU A 38 7.48 7.50 7.54
N GLY A 39 7.95 6.25 7.50
CA GLY A 39 9.15 5.79 8.21
C GLY A 39 8.92 5.35 9.65
N ILE A 40 7.66 5.29 10.09
CA ILE A 40 7.26 4.86 11.44
C ILE A 40 6.30 3.67 11.41
N GLU A 41 6.06 3.10 10.23
CA GLU A 41 5.15 1.99 10.06
C GLU A 41 5.60 0.78 10.86
N LYS A 42 4.65 0.17 11.57
CA LYS A 42 4.85 -1.10 12.25
C LYS A 42 4.86 -2.27 11.27
N ASP A 43 4.07 -2.17 10.20
CA ASP A 43 3.99 -3.17 9.14
C ASP A 43 3.63 -2.50 7.81
N VAL A 44 4.13 -3.06 6.70
CA VAL A 44 3.94 -2.55 5.35
C VAL A 44 3.59 -3.71 4.42
N VAL A 45 2.51 -3.56 3.65
CA VAL A 45 2.13 -4.53 2.62
C VAL A 45 1.87 -3.84 1.29
N PHE A 46 2.35 -4.46 0.21
CA PHE A 46 2.09 -4.01 -1.15
C PHE A 46 1.04 -4.91 -1.79
N VAL A 47 0.02 -4.29 -2.38
CA VAL A 47 -1.10 -4.99 -3.02
C VAL A 47 -1.06 -4.69 -4.51
N LYS A 48 -1.00 -5.73 -5.35
CA LYS A 48 -1.02 -5.55 -6.79
C LYS A 48 -2.37 -5.00 -7.26
N SER A 49 -2.53 -3.68 -7.28
CA SER A 49 -3.78 -2.96 -7.56
C SER A 49 -3.48 -1.50 -7.93
N SER A 50 -4.35 -0.88 -8.72
CA SER A 50 -4.27 0.55 -9.00
C SER A 50 -4.70 1.37 -7.78
N HIS A 51 -4.40 2.67 -7.79
CA HIS A 51 -4.69 3.59 -6.70
C HIS A 51 -6.17 3.52 -6.28
N VAL A 52 -7.07 3.64 -7.27
CA VAL A 52 -8.52 3.53 -7.05
C VAL A 52 -8.93 2.08 -6.77
N GLY A 53 -8.24 1.10 -7.36
CA GLY A 53 -8.50 -0.32 -7.16
C GLY A 53 -8.33 -0.78 -5.71
N LEU A 54 -7.42 -0.16 -4.95
CA LEU A 54 -7.21 -0.46 -3.52
C LEU A 54 -8.50 -0.33 -2.69
N LEU A 55 -9.36 0.63 -3.01
CA LEU A 55 -10.61 0.89 -2.29
C LEU A 55 -11.58 -0.30 -2.35
N PHE A 56 -11.48 -1.13 -3.38
CA PHE A 56 -12.40 -2.23 -3.66
C PHE A 56 -11.74 -3.62 -3.54
N ASP A 57 -10.44 -3.68 -3.25
CA ASP A 57 -9.72 -4.93 -3.16
C ASP A 57 -10.02 -5.64 -1.83
N LYS A 58 -10.57 -6.86 -1.90
CA LYS A 58 -10.90 -7.68 -0.73
C LYS A 58 -9.67 -8.01 0.14
N LYS A 59 -8.47 -8.04 -0.44
CA LYS A 59 -7.21 -8.22 0.31
C LYS A 59 -6.94 -7.00 1.19
N VAL A 60 -7.17 -5.79 0.70
CA VAL A 60 -7.01 -4.56 1.47
C VAL A 60 -7.95 -4.58 2.68
N VAL A 61 -9.23 -4.92 2.47
CA VAL A 61 -10.20 -5.07 3.57
C VAL A 61 -9.71 -6.09 4.61
N LYS A 62 -9.20 -7.24 4.16
CA LYS A 62 -8.65 -8.27 5.06
C LYS A 62 -7.44 -7.75 5.85
N HIS A 63 -6.53 -7.02 5.21
CA HIS A 63 -5.36 -6.44 5.86
C HIS A 63 -5.74 -5.40 6.91
N VAL A 64 -6.68 -4.50 6.60
CA VAL A 64 -7.21 -3.53 7.58
C VAL A 64 -7.77 -4.26 8.80
N LEU A 65 -8.61 -5.28 8.61
CA LEU A 65 -9.18 -6.04 9.72
C LEU A 65 -8.12 -6.77 10.57
N LEU A 66 -7.07 -7.32 9.93
CA LEU A 66 -5.97 -7.98 10.64
C LEU A 66 -5.12 -6.98 11.44
N PHE A 67 -4.79 -5.83 10.83
CA PHE A 67 -4.00 -4.80 11.49
C PHE A 67 -4.75 -4.21 12.70
N LEU A 68 -6.04 -3.90 12.55
CA LEU A 68 -6.84 -3.42 13.68
C LEU A 68 -6.94 -4.43 14.84
N ARG A 69 -6.87 -5.73 14.56
CA ARG A 69 -6.95 -6.79 15.59
C ARG A 69 -5.60 -7.16 16.20
N LYS A 70 -4.51 -7.08 15.43
CA LYS A 70 -3.22 -7.68 15.77
C LYS A 70 -2.02 -6.73 15.64
N GLY A 71 -2.22 -5.54 15.09
CA GLY A 71 -1.16 -4.58 14.76
C GLY A 71 -0.22 -5.03 13.64
N LYS A 72 -0.66 -5.98 12.78
CA LYS A 72 0.09 -6.50 11.62
C LYS A 72 -0.83 -7.11 10.57
N PHE A 73 -0.35 -7.25 9.34
CA PHE A 73 -1.12 -7.70 8.18
C PHE A 73 -1.21 -9.22 8.02
N SER A 74 -0.47 -10.00 8.82
CA SER A 74 -0.47 -11.47 8.87
C SER A 74 -0.41 -12.05 10.29
#